data_AF-A0A532D7E8-F1
#
_entry.id   AF-A0A532D7E8-F1
#
_cell.length_a   1.000
_cell.length_b   1.000
_cell.length_c   1.000
_cell.angle_alpha   90.00
_cell.angle_beta   90.00
_cell.angle_gamma   90.00
#
_symmetry.space_group_name_H-M   'P 1'
#
loop_
_entity.id
_entity.type
_entity.pdbx_description
1 polymer ?
#
loop_
_entity_poly.entity_id
_entity_poly.type
_entity_poly.pdbx_seq_one_letter_code
_entity_poly.pdbx_strand_id
1 'polypeptide(L)'
;MLDKKATDALILQVAPLTSVADYLVISSADSDRQASAIADHIDGVLSRSGVKPFGVEGRWSSQWVLMDYGDVIVHIFRQDVREHYALERLWADAKRIAIPGQLPAPQPAVVPRPVKRKKAPSKTKA
;
A
#
# COMPACT_ATOMS: atom_id res chain seq x y z
N MET A 1 -12.66 -0.93 -3.89
CA MET A 1 -12.34 0.44 -3.39
C MET A 1 -12.81 1.54 -4.34
N LEU A 2 -12.53 1.45 -5.65
CA LEU A 2 -12.89 2.51 -6.61
C LEU A 2 -14.41 2.75 -6.72
N ASP A 3 -15.23 1.70 -6.58
CA ASP A 3 -16.70 1.82 -6.52
C ASP A 3 -17.19 2.73 -5.36
N LYS A 4 -16.36 2.89 -4.32
CA LYS A 4 -16.62 3.76 -3.16
C LYS A 4 -15.85 5.08 -3.25
N LYS A 5 -15.40 5.44 -4.46
CA LYS A 5 -14.71 6.69 -4.78
C LYS A 5 -13.45 6.92 -3.93
N ALA A 6 -12.74 5.84 -3.60
CA ALA A 6 -11.44 5.95 -2.95
C ALA A 6 -10.46 6.71 -3.86
N THR A 7 -9.67 7.59 -3.28
CA THR A 7 -8.70 8.44 -4.00
C THR A 7 -7.28 7.91 -3.82
N ASP A 8 -6.37 8.33 -4.71
CA ASP A 8 -4.94 7.99 -4.66
C ASP A 8 -4.64 6.49 -4.44
N ALA A 9 -5.43 5.64 -5.09
CA ALA A 9 -5.28 4.20 -4.99
C ALA A 9 -3.92 3.79 -5.59
N LEU A 10 -3.15 3.03 -4.81
CA LEU A 10 -1.79 2.61 -5.12
C LEU A 10 -1.65 1.12 -4.83
N ILE A 11 -1.03 0.40 -5.75
CA ILE A 11 -0.64 -1.00 -5.55
C ILE A 11 0.88 -1.07 -5.59
N LEU A 12 1.47 -1.65 -4.54
CA LEU A 12 2.91 -1.84 -4.40
C LEU A 12 3.21 -3.33 -4.35
N GLN A 13 4.08 -3.80 -5.23
CA GLN A 13 4.64 -5.14 -5.16
C GLN A 13 5.80 -5.14 -4.17
N VAL A 14 5.60 -5.77 -3.01
CA VAL A 14 6.56 -5.77 -1.90
C VAL A 14 7.22 -7.13 -1.66
N ALA A 15 6.75 -8.20 -2.30
CA ALA A 15 7.35 -9.55 -2.23
C ALA A 15 8.89 -9.58 -2.38
N PRO A 16 9.52 -8.78 -3.29
CA PRO A 16 10.98 -8.77 -3.41
C PRO A 16 11.71 -8.09 -2.25
N LEU A 17 11.00 -7.31 -1.43
CA LEU A 17 11.54 -6.49 -0.36
C LEU A 17 11.28 -7.07 1.03
N THR A 18 10.21 -7.85 1.19
CA THR A 18 9.78 -8.40 2.47
C THR A 18 9.08 -9.75 2.29
N SER A 19 9.14 -10.60 3.31
CA SER A 19 8.39 -11.87 3.37
C SER A 19 7.01 -11.72 4.03
N VAL A 20 6.60 -10.50 4.39
CA VAL A 20 5.35 -10.25 5.12
C VAL A 20 4.12 -10.39 4.23
N ALA A 21 4.19 -9.89 2.99
CA ALA A 21 3.10 -9.93 2.02
C ALA A 21 3.67 -9.81 0.61
N ASP A 22 2.87 -10.15 -0.40
CA ASP A 22 3.25 -9.96 -1.80
C ASP A 22 2.90 -8.57 -2.30
N TYR A 23 1.75 -8.05 -1.89
CA TYR A 23 1.22 -6.76 -2.31
C TYR A 23 0.72 -5.91 -1.15
N LEU A 24 1.02 -4.61 -1.21
CA LEU A 24 0.33 -3.59 -0.42
C LEU A 24 -0.61 -2.80 -1.33
N VAL A 25 -1.85 -2.65 -0.88
CA VAL A 25 -2.84 -1.80 -1.52
C VAL A 25 -3.10 -0.63 -0.58
N ILE A 26 -2.92 0.60 -1.06
CA ILE A 26 -3.10 1.82 -0.26
C ILE A 26 -4.12 2.69 -0.95
N SER A 27 -5.08 3.24 -0.20
CA SER A 27 -6.05 4.20 -0.71
C SER A 27 -6.39 5.27 0.31
N SER A 28 -6.83 6.43 -0.18
CA SER A 28 -7.30 7.55 0.62
C SER A 28 -8.82 7.63 0.63
N ALA A 29 -9.36 8.19 1.71
CA ALA A 29 -10.75 8.54 1.91
C ALA A 29 -10.85 9.96 2.47
N ASP A 30 -11.87 10.69 2.05
CA ASP A 30 -12.12 12.08 2.44
C ASP A 30 -12.79 12.18 3.83
N SER A 31 -13.34 11.07 4.34
CA SER A 31 -13.97 11.03 5.66
C SER A 31 -13.92 9.63 6.28
N ASP A 32 -14.04 9.57 7.59
CA ASP A 32 -14.13 8.34 8.38
C ASP A 32 -15.25 7.42 7.86
N ARG A 33 -16.40 8.01 7.54
CA ARG A 33 -17.55 7.27 6.97
C ARG A 33 -17.22 6.67 5.62
N GLN A 34 -16.48 7.38 4.77
CA GLN A 34 -16.05 6.84 3.49
C GLN A 34 -15.02 5.72 3.67
N ALA A 35 -14.04 5.90 4.57
CA ALA A 35 -13.05 4.86 4.88
C ALA A 35 -13.72 3.56 5.35
N SER A 36 -14.70 3.68 6.27
CA SER A 36 -15.54 2.57 6.71
C SER A 36 -16.29 1.91 5.55
N ALA A 37 -16.95 2.71 4.71
CA ALA A 37 -17.69 2.21 3.55
C ALA A 37 -16.80 1.52 2.50
N ILE A 38 -15.55 1.97 2.33
CA ILE A 38 -14.56 1.30 1.47
C ILE A 38 -14.22 -0.06 2.06
N ALA A 39 -13.91 -0.13 3.36
CA ALA A 39 -13.56 -1.36 4.05
C ALA A 39 -14.70 -2.39 3.98
N ASP A 40 -15.92 -1.96 4.31
CA ASP A 40 -17.13 -2.79 4.25
C ASP A 40 -17.40 -3.30 2.83
N HIS A 41 -17.16 -2.47 1.81
CA HIS A 41 -17.33 -2.89 0.42
C HIS A 41 -16.31 -3.94 0.00
N ILE A 42 -15.03 -3.75 0.37
CA ILE A 42 -13.98 -4.74 0.08
C ILE A 42 -14.30 -6.06 0.77
N ASP A 43 -14.62 -6.02 2.06
CA ASP A 43 -15.00 -7.19 2.86
C ASP A 43 -16.20 -7.92 2.26
N GLY A 44 -17.25 -7.18 1.90
CA GLY A 44 -18.46 -7.73 1.30
C GLY A 44 -18.23 -8.33 -0.10
N VAL A 45 -17.39 -7.72 -0.94
CA VAL A 45 -17.03 -8.27 -2.25
C VAL A 45 -16.20 -9.56 -2.10
N LEU A 46 -15.15 -9.53 -1.28
CA LEU A 46 -14.25 -10.67 -1.12
C LEU A 46 -14.91 -11.85 -0.39
N SER A 47 -15.76 -11.55 0.59
CA SER A 47 -16.54 -12.57 1.30
C SER A 47 -17.48 -13.33 0.36
N ARG A 48 -18.04 -12.68 -0.68
CA ARG A 48 -18.86 -13.37 -1.70
C ARG A 48 -18.04 -14.33 -2.57
N SER A 49 -16.75 -14.10 -2.70
CA SER A 49 -15.80 -15.04 -3.33
C SER A 49 -15.18 -16.04 -2.35
N GLY A 50 -15.65 -16.09 -1.09
CA GLY A 50 -15.13 -17.00 -0.07
C GLY A 50 -13.81 -16.56 0.56
N VAL A 51 -13.30 -15.37 0.24
CA VAL A 51 -12.06 -14.82 0.78
C VAL A 51 -12.39 -13.95 1.98
N LYS A 52 -11.81 -14.28 3.14
CA LYS A 52 -11.99 -13.52 4.39
C LYS A 52 -10.65 -12.95 4.85
N PRO A 53 -10.64 -11.76 5.47
CA PRO A 53 -9.42 -11.24 6.08
C PRO A 53 -9.04 -12.10 7.28
N PHE A 54 -7.74 -12.26 7.52
CA PHE A 54 -7.19 -12.81 8.77
C PHE A 54 -7.44 -11.87 9.94
N GLY A 55 -7.38 -10.58 9.69
CA GLY A 55 -7.62 -9.55 10.69
C GLY A 55 -8.02 -8.23 10.04
N VAL A 56 -8.82 -7.45 10.77
CA VAL A 56 -9.16 -6.08 10.41
C VAL A 56 -8.95 -5.18 11.61
N GLU A 57 -8.01 -4.25 11.49
CA GLU A 57 -7.65 -3.30 12.55
C GLU A 57 -8.14 -1.89 12.21
N GLY A 58 -8.40 -1.09 13.24
CA GLY A 58 -8.75 0.34 13.09
C GLY A 58 -10.15 0.61 12.51
N ARG A 59 -11.00 -0.40 12.37
CA ARG A 59 -12.37 -0.26 11.80
C ARG A 59 -13.26 0.70 12.60
N TRP A 60 -13.10 0.77 13.92
CA TRP A 60 -13.91 1.62 14.79
C TRP A 60 -13.66 3.12 14.58
N SER A 61 -12.39 3.53 14.47
CA SER A 61 -12.03 4.93 14.26
C SER A 61 -12.12 5.33 12.78
N SER A 62 -11.94 4.35 11.88
CA SER A 62 -11.90 4.53 10.42
C SER A 62 -10.91 5.60 9.93
N GLN A 63 -9.97 5.98 10.78
CA GLN A 63 -8.86 6.89 10.46
C GLN A 63 -7.81 6.20 9.61
N TRP A 64 -7.57 4.93 9.95
CA TRP A 64 -6.69 4.02 9.27
C TRP A 64 -7.27 2.64 9.50
N VAL A 65 -7.81 2.05 8.44
CA VAL A 65 -8.26 0.66 8.44
C VAL A 65 -7.18 -0.18 7.77
N LEU A 66 -6.74 -1.21 8.48
CA LEU A 66 -5.83 -2.24 7.96
C LEU A 66 -6.64 -3.52 7.78
N MET A 67 -6.62 -4.09 6.58
CA MET A 67 -7.24 -5.37 6.29
C MET A 67 -6.18 -6.33 5.77
N ASP A 68 -5.95 -7.41 6.51
CA ASP A 68 -4.94 -8.41 6.20
C ASP A 68 -5.57 -9.64 5.55
N TYR A 69 -5.12 -9.99 4.35
CA TYR A 69 -5.53 -11.20 3.61
C TYR A 69 -4.35 -12.17 3.40
N GLY A 70 -3.26 -12.02 4.15
CA GLY A 70 -2.02 -12.80 3.99
C GLY A 70 -1.15 -12.24 2.88
N ASP A 71 -1.38 -12.66 1.64
CA ASP A 71 -0.56 -12.25 0.49
C ASP A 71 -0.80 -10.78 0.09
N VAL A 72 -1.96 -10.23 0.46
CA VAL A 72 -2.36 -8.86 0.16
C VAL A 72 -2.79 -8.15 1.43
N ILE A 73 -2.18 -7.00 1.70
CA ILE A 73 -2.57 -6.14 2.82
C ILE A 73 -3.11 -4.82 2.29
N VAL A 74 -4.34 -4.48 2.71
CA VAL A 74 -5.04 -3.27 2.29
C VAL A 74 -5.00 -2.23 3.40
N HIS A 75 -4.53 -1.04 3.08
CA HIS A 75 -4.53 0.14 3.93
C HIS A 75 -5.51 1.17 3.37
N ILE A 76 -6.50 1.55 4.17
CA ILE A 76 -7.46 2.60 3.85
C ILE A 76 -7.24 3.71 4.86
N PHE A 77 -6.78 4.86 4.37
CA PHE A 77 -6.47 6.01 5.20
C PHE A 77 -7.48 7.12 5.02
N ARG A 78 -7.75 7.86 6.11
CA ARG A 78 -8.19 9.25 5.98
C ARG A 78 -7.04 10.10 5.42
N GLN A 79 -7.34 11.04 4.55
CA GLN A 79 -6.32 11.77 3.78
C GLN A 79 -5.25 12.44 4.67
N ASP A 80 -5.66 13.13 5.73
CA ASP A 80 -4.78 13.77 6.71
C ASP A 80 -3.88 12.75 7.46
N VAL A 81 -4.43 11.58 7.78
CA VAL A 81 -3.72 10.49 8.45
C VAL A 81 -2.68 9.89 7.50
N ARG A 82 -3.01 9.73 6.22
CA ARG A 82 -2.07 9.23 5.20
C ARG A 82 -0.86 10.15 5.07
N GLU A 83 -1.09 11.46 5.04
CA GLU A 83 -0.02 12.47 4.95
C GLU A 83 0.90 12.43 6.16
N HIS A 84 0.35 12.19 7.36
CA HIS A 84 1.13 12.08 8.59
C HIS A 84 2.06 10.85 8.60
N TYR A 85 1.54 9.67 8.26
CA TYR A 85 2.31 8.42 8.30
C TYR A 85 3.18 8.19 7.05
N ALA A 86 2.73 8.66 5.89
CA ALA A 86 3.42 8.60 4.60
C ALA A 86 4.09 7.24 4.31
N LEU A 87 3.35 6.14 4.50
CA LEU A 87 3.88 4.77 4.37
C LEU A 87 4.49 4.49 3.00
N GLU A 88 4.06 5.19 1.96
CA GLU A 88 4.63 5.10 0.62
C GLU A 88 6.11 5.45 0.58
N ARG A 89 6.60 6.25 1.53
CA ARG A 89 8.03 6.56 1.67
C ARG A 89 8.82 5.36 2.18
N LEU A 90 8.23 4.55 3.05
CA LEU A 90 8.87 3.30 3.52
C LEU A 90 9.03 2.31 2.37
N TRP A 91 8.06 2.28 1.46
CA TRP A 91 8.02 1.39 0.30
C TRP A 91 8.41 2.08 -1.01
N ALA A 92 9.26 3.11 -0.94
CA ALA A 92 9.66 3.89 -2.13
C ALA A 92 10.38 3.04 -3.19
N ASP A 93 11.08 1.98 -2.76
CA ASP A 93 11.77 1.03 -3.63
C ASP A 93 10.83 -0.06 -4.20
N ALA A 94 9.57 -0.12 -3.75
CA ALA A 94 8.60 -1.11 -4.21
C ALA A 94 8.09 -0.77 -5.61
N LYS A 95 7.95 -1.78 -6.46
CA LYS A 95 7.42 -1.60 -7.81
C LYS A 95 5.93 -1.25 -7.71
N ARG A 96 5.53 -0.12 -8.31
CA ARG A 96 4.13 0.27 -8.44
C ARG A 96 3.46 -0.52 -9.55
N ILE A 97 2.33 -1.13 -9.26
CA ILE A 97 1.51 -1.84 -10.25
C ILE A 97 0.39 -0.91 -10.72
N ALA A 98 0.21 -0.84 -12.04
CA ALA A 98 -0.82 -0.01 -12.63
C ALA A 98 -2.22 -0.58 -12.33
N ILE A 99 -3.15 0.29 -11.97
CA ILE A 99 -4.55 -0.07 -11.75
C ILE A 99 -5.29 0.12 -13.07
N PRO A 100 -5.91 -0.92 -13.65
CA PRO A 100 -6.68 -0.77 -14.88
C PRO A 100 -7.77 0.30 -14.75
N GLY A 101 -7.85 1.22 -15.71
CA GLY A 101 -8.86 2.29 -15.73
C GLY A 101 -8.50 3.52 -14.88
N GLN A 102 -7.37 3.53 -14.18
CA GLN A 102 -6.84 4.72 -13.49
C GLN A 102 -5.53 5.13 -14.17
N LEU A 103 -5.43 6.37 -14.67
CA LEU A 103 -4.15 6.91 -15.13
C LEU A 103 -3.18 6.89 -13.93
N PRO A 104 -1.91 6.45 -14.11
CA PRO A 104 -0.95 6.47 -13.03
C PRO A 104 -0.84 7.90 -12.50
N ALA A 105 -1.05 8.09 -11.18
CA ALA A 105 -0.83 9.39 -10.56
C ALA A 105 0.60 9.87 -10.85
N PRO A 106 0.83 11.18 -11.06
CA PRO A 106 2.17 11.72 -11.25
C PRO A 106 3.07 11.28 -10.10
N GLN A 107 4.17 10.61 -10.42
CA GLN A 107 5.13 10.18 -9.41
C GLN A 107 5.82 11.43 -8.85
N PRO A 108 5.79 11.70 -7.53
CA PRO A 108 6.79 12.59 -6.97
C PRO A 108 8.15 11.97 -7.25
N ALA A 109 9.07 12.76 -7.81
CA ALA A 109 10.39 12.28 -8.20
C ALA A 109 11.03 11.54 -7.00
N VAL A 110 11.24 10.24 -7.14
CA VAL A 110 12.00 9.46 -6.17
C VAL A 110 13.42 10.01 -6.22
N VAL A 111 13.82 10.79 -5.21
CA VAL A 111 15.21 11.20 -5.06
C VAL A 111 15.98 9.92 -4.69
N PRO A 112 16.86 9.40 -5.57
CA PRO A 112 17.56 8.15 -5.25
C PRO A 112 18.38 8.36 -4.00
N ARG A 113 18.18 7.52 -2.99
CA ARG A 113 19.06 7.52 -1.81
C ARG A 113 20.46 7.15 -2.31
N PRO A 114 21.52 7.90 -1.93
CA PRO A 114 22.86 7.60 -2.43
C PRO A 114 23.26 6.19 -1.97
N VAL A 115 23.36 5.27 -2.92
CA VAL A 115 23.82 3.90 -2.67
C VAL A 115 25.30 3.99 -2.29
N LYS A 116 25.63 3.69 -1.04
CA LYS A 116 27.03 3.52 -0.62
C LYS A 116 27.62 2.34 -1.41
N ARG A 117 28.45 2.65 -2.43
CA ARG A 117 29.25 1.66 -3.17
C ARG A 117 30.12 0.88 -2.17
N LYS A 118 29.91 -0.44 -2.06
CA LYS A 118 30.89 -1.32 -1.41
C LYS A 118 32.16 -1.35 -2.28
N LYS A 119 33.32 -0.96 -1.72
CA LYS A 119 34.62 -1.12 -2.38
C LYS A 119 34.89 -2.62 -2.57
N ALA A 120 35.20 -3.03 -3.80
CA ALA A 120 35.67 -4.38 -4.10
C ALA A 120 37.09 -4.58 -3.49
N PRO A 121 37.44 -5.79 -3.02
CA PRO A 121 38.77 -6.06 -2.48
C PRO A 121 39.81 -6.01 -3.62
N SER A 122 40.93 -5.32 -3.37
CA SER A 122 42.06 -5.24 -4.29
C SER A 122 42.70 -6.63 -4.43
N LYS A 123 42.68 -7.17 -5.64
CA LYS A 123 43.57 -8.29 -5.99
C LYS A 123 44.99 -7.74 -6.14
N THR A 124 45.83 -7.94 -5.14
CA THR A 124 47.29 -7.84 -5.31
C THR A 124 47.75 -9.07 -6.10
N LYS A 125 48.40 -8.83 -7.24
CA LYS A 125 49.15 -9.82 -8.03
C LYS A 125 50.61 -9.38 -8.06
N ALA A 126 51.50 -10.37 -8.07
CA ALA A 126 52.98 -10.35 -7.99
C ALA A 126 53.54 -10.30 -6.56
#